data_AF-A0A977L5S6-F1
#
_entry.id   AF-A0A977L5S6-F1
#
_cell.length_a   1.000
_cell.length_b   1.000
_cell.length_c   1.000
_cell.angle_alpha   90.00
_cell.angle_beta   90.00
_cell.angle_gamma   90.00
#
_symmetry.space_group_name_H-M   'P 1'
#
loop_
_entity.id
_entity.type
_entity.pdbx_description
1 polymer ?
#
loop_
_entity_poly.entity_id
_entity_poly.type
_entity_poly.pdbx_seq_one_letter_code
_entity_poly.pdbx_strand_id
1 'polypeptide(L)' 'MSFADVKRKLISKIKSSQDEVLLNDIYSLMKDDSKSEILLLSKEQKDAIRQGESQIAKGEYLTDAQVKKRASEWLGR' A
#
# COMPACT_ATOMS: atom_id res chain seq x y z
N MET A 1 -28.80 5.49 3.33
CA MET A 1 -28.70 6.26 2.07
C MET A 1 -28.60 5.28 0.93
N SER A 2 -29.30 5.51 -0.19
CA SER A 2 -29.13 4.67 -1.38
C SER A 2 -27.86 5.06 -2.14
N PHE A 3 -27.37 4.14 -2.97
CA PHE A 3 -26.25 4.42 -3.89
C PHE A 3 -26.55 5.61 -4.83
N ALA A 4 -27.80 5.75 -5.26
CA ALA A 4 -28.25 6.88 -6.05
C ALA A 4 -28.18 8.22 -5.29
N ASP A 5 -28.45 8.21 -3.98
CA ASP A 5 -28.35 9.41 -3.14
C ASP A 5 -26.90 9.88 -2.99
N VAL A 6 -25.97 8.94 -2.81
CA VAL A 6 -24.53 9.25 -2.68
C VAL A 6 -24.01 9.89 -3.97
N LYS A 7 -24.33 9.31 -5.13
CA LYS A 7 -23.95 9.88 -6.43
C LYS A 7 -24.49 11.30 -6.62
N ARG A 8 -25.77 11.53 -6.33
CA ARG A 8 -26.40 12.85 -6.47
C ARG A 8 -25.74 13.91 -5.59
N LYS A 9 -25.47 13.58 -4.32
CA LYS A 9 -24.80 14.49 -3.39
C LYS A 9 -23.38 14.83 -3.84
N LEU A 10 -22.62 13.84 -4.30
CA LEU A 10 -21.26 14.06 -4.78
C LEU A 10 -21.23 14.97 -6.01
N ILE A 11 -22.08 14.71 -7.01
CA ILE A 11 -22.21 15.56 -8.20
C ILE A 11 -22.56 17.00 -7.82
N SER A 12 -23.50 17.18 -6.89
CA SER A 12 -23.89 18.51 -6.44
C SER A 12 -22.75 19.26 -5.74
N LYS A 13 -21.92 18.55 -4.95
CA LYS A 13 -20.76 19.14 -4.28
C LYS A 13 -19.67 19.53 -5.26
N ILE A 14 -19.39 18.68 -6.25
CA ILE A 14 -18.42 18.97 -7.32
C ILE A 14 -18.85 20.20 -8.10
N LYS A 15 -20.13 20.27 -8.54
CA LYS A 15 -20.67 21.40 -9.31
C LYS A 15 -20.64 22.74 -8.58
N SER A 16 -20.68 22.72 -7.25
CA SER A 16 -20.69 23.94 -6.42
C SER A 16 -19.32 24.31 -5.86
N SER A 17 -18.30 23.46 -6.03
CA SER A 17 -16.95 23.74 -5.55
C SER A 17 -16.25 24.74 -6.45
N GLN A 18 -15.58 25.72 -5.85
CA GLN A 18 -14.66 26.64 -6.52
C GLN A 18 -13.21 26.40 -6.09
N ASP A 19 -12.99 25.42 -5.22
CA ASP A 19 -11.66 25.02 -4.76
C ASP A 19 -11.03 24.08 -5.80
N GLU A 20 -10.14 24.64 -6.61
CA GLU A 20 -9.44 23.94 -7.68
C GLU A 20 -8.55 22.80 -7.16
N VAL A 21 -7.91 22.98 -5.99
CA VAL A 21 -7.04 21.95 -5.39
C VAL A 21 -7.89 20.74 -5.00
N LEU A 22 -9.00 20.97 -4.31
CA LEU A 22 -9.94 19.91 -3.92
C LEU A 22 -10.49 19.17 -5.15
N LEU A 23 -10.82 19.88 -6.22
CA LEU A 23 -11.33 19.28 -7.46
C LEU A 23 -10.28 18.40 -8.15
N ASN A 24 -9.02 18.85 -8.18
CA ASN A 24 -7.91 18.09 -8.76
C ASN A 24 -7.59 16.82 -7.95
N ASP A 25 -7.63 16.90 -6.62
CA ASP A 25 -7.43 15.75 -5.75
C ASP A 25 -8.53 14.70 -5.92
N ILE A 26 -9.79 15.15 -5.92
CA ILE A 26 -10.96 14.29 -6.16
C ILE A 26 -10.87 13.64 -7.55
N TYR A 27 -10.50 14.40 -8.58
CA TYR A 27 -10.29 13.86 -9.92
C TYR A 27 -9.19 12.80 -9.95
N SER A 28 -8.06 13.06 -9.28
CA SER A 28 -6.94 12.12 -9.21
C SER A 28 -7.32 10.80 -8.53
N LEU A 29 -8.09 10.87 -7.43
CA LEU A 29 -8.62 9.70 -6.73
C LEU A 29 -9.59 8.88 -7.59
N MET A 30 -10.41 9.53 -8.42
CA MET A 30 -11.39 8.87 -9.28
C MET A 30 -10.84 8.43 -10.64
N LYS A 31 -9.73 9.03 -11.10
CA LYS A 31 -9.08 8.68 -12.37
C LYS A 31 -8.45 7.29 -12.32
N ASP A 32 -8.10 6.83 -11.12
CA ASP A 32 -7.62 5.47 -10.93
C ASP A 32 -8.81 4.48 -10.96
N ASP A 33 -9.31 4.21 -12.16
CA ASP A 33 -10.28 3.16 -12.46
C ASP A 33 -9.63 1.76 -12.43
N SER A 34 -8.33 1.66 -12.09
CA SER A 34 -7.80 0.40 -11.63
C SER A 34 -8.58 0.08 -10.36
N LYS A 35 -9.49 -0.89 -10.46
CA LYS A 35 -9.98 -1.59 -9.28
C LYS A 35 -8.71 -1.85 -8.49
N SER A 36 -8.59 -1.25 -7.31
CA SER A 36 -7.54 -1.62 -6.37
C SER A 36 -7.69 -3.11 -6.21
N GLU A 37 -6.91 -3.87 -6.98
CA GLU A 37 -6.90 -5.30 -6.91
C GLU A 37 -6.35 -5.52 -5.52
N ILE A 38 -7.23 -5.94 -4.62
CA ILE A 38 -6.84 -6.28 -3.26
C ILE A 38 -5.76 -7.34 -3.44
N LEU A 39 -4.50 -6.94 -3.23
CA LEU A 39 -3.35 -7.80 -3.38
C LEU A 39 -3.43 -8.82 -2.24
N LEU A 40 -4.05 -9.95 -2.52
CA LEU A 40 -4.16 -11.05 -1.59
C LEU A 40 -2.84 -11.81 -1.59
N LEU A 41 -2.16 -11.78 -0.45
CA LEU A 41 -0.98 -12.61 -0.27
C LEU A 41 -1.35 -14.09 -0.38
N SER A 42 -0.52 -14.83 -1.11
CA SER A 42 -0.60 -16.29 -1.18
C SER A 42 -0.35 -16.91 0.19
N LYS A 43 -0.64 -18.20 0.32
CA LYS A 43 -0.37 -18.92 1.57
C LYS A 43 1.13 -18.90 1.88
N GLU A 44 1.95 -19.13 0.87
CA GLU A 44 3.41 -19.16 0.97
C GLU A 44 3.97 -17.80 1.43
N GLN A 45 3.43 -16.70 0.89
CA GLN A 45 3.83 -15.36 1.30
C GLN A 45 3.45 -15.06 2.76
N LYS A 46 2.24 -15.46 3.18
CA LYS A 46 1.80 -15.31 4.58
C LYS A 46 2.67 -16.14 5.52
N ASP A 47 3.02 -17.36 5.14
CA ASP A 47 3.84 -18.23 5.96
C ASP A 47 5.30 -17.72 6.04
N ALA A 48 5.84 -17.16 4.96
CA ALA A 48 7.16 -16.51 4.96
C ALA A 48 7.20 -15.28 5.88
N ILE A 49 6.15 -14.45 5.90
CA ILE A 49 6.04 -13.31 6.82
C ILE A 49 6.00 -13.79 8.27
N ARG A 50 5.15 -14.77 8.60
CA ARG A 50 5.06 -15.34 9.95
C ARG A 50 6.38 -15.93 10.42
N GLN A 51 7.12 -16.58 9.52
CA GLN A 51 8.44 -17.09 9.81
C GLN A 51 9.40 -15.93 10.17
N GLY A 52 9.44 -14.87 9.36
CA GLY A 52 10.26 -13.68 9.63
C GLY A 52 9.93 -13.02 10.97
N GLU A 53 8.63 -12.87 11.29
CA GLU A 53 8.18 -12.34 12.58
C GLU A 53 8.65 -13.23 13.75
N SER A 54 8.57 -14.56 13.61
CA SER A 54 9.07 -15.50 14.63
C SER A 54 10.59 -15.41 14.81
N GLN A 55 11.34 -15.27 13.72
CA GLN A 55 12.79 -15.11 13.74
C GLN A 55 13.19 -13.84 14.49
N ILE A 56 12.53 -12.71 14.21
CA ILE A 56 12.77 -11.45 14.92
C ILE A 56 12.51 -11.61 16.42
N ALA A 57 11.39 -12.23 16.80
CA ALA A 57 11.05 -12.46 18.21
C ALA A 57 12.06 -13.34 18.95
N LYS A 58 12.72 -14.26 18.25
CA LYS A 58 13.78 -15.14 18.79
C LYS A 58 15.18 -14.51 18.76
N GLY A 59 15.31 -13.29 18.24
CA GLY A 59 16.61 -12.64 18.05
C GLY A 59 17.40 -13.16 16.85
N GLU A 60 16.76 -13.91 15.95
CA GLU A 60 17.35 -14.46 14.72
C GLU A 60 17.33 -13.41 13.60
N TYR A 61 17.89 -12.22 13.88
CA TYR A 61 18.00 -11.14 12.91
C TYR A 61 19.47 -10.79 12.63
N LEU A 62 19.71 -10.13 11.50
CA LEU A 62 21.02 -9.57 11.17
C LEU A 62 20.97 -8.06 11.39
N THR A 63 22.01 -7.54 12.01
CA THR A 63 22.29 -6.10 12.04
C THR A 63 22.67 -5.61 10.64
N ASP A 64 22.51 -4.31 10.40
CA ASP A 64 22.95 -3.67 9.16
C ASP A 64 24.42 -4.01 8.80
N ALA A 65 25.32 -4.03 9.78
CA ALA A 65 26.72 -4.41 9.57
C ALA A 65 26.87 -5.87 9.11
N GLN A 66 26.12 -6.80 9.71
CA GLN A 66 26.13 -8.21 9.32
C GLN A 66 25.53 -8.43 7.92
N VAL A 67 24.46 -7.71 7.58
CA VAL A 67 23.87 -7.73 6.23
C VAL A 67 24.87 -7.23 5.19
N LYS A 68 25.52 -6.09 5.44
CA LYS A 68 26.53 -5.51 4.55
C LYS A 68 27.71 -6.47 4.34
N LYS A 69 28.24 -7.04 5.42
CA LYS A 69 29.33 -8.02 5.35
C LYS A 69 28.95 -9.23 4.49
N ARG A 70 27.76 -9.80 4.72
CA ARG A 70 27.27 -10.94 3.95
C ARG A 70 27.07 -10.60 2.47
N ALA A 71 26.55 -9.41 2.17
CA ALA A 71 26.38 -8.95 0.80
C ALA A 71 27.74 -8.77 0.10
N SER A 72 28.73 -8.20 0.79
CA SER A 72 30.12 -8.12 0.33
C SER A 72 30.71 -9.49 0.01
N GLU A 73 30.58 -10.46 0.93
CA GLU A 73 31.05 -11.84 0.75
C GLU A 73 30.37 -12.51 -0.46
N TRP A 74 29.06 -12.31 -0.65
CA TRP A 74 28.32 -12.84 -1.80
C TRP A 74 28.77 -12.22 -3.12
N LEU A 75 29.12 -10.93 -3.12
CA LEU A 75 29.56 -10.20 -4.30
C LEU A 75 31.07 -10.34 -4.56
N GLY A 76 31.81 -11.02 -3.68
CA GLY A 76 33.26 -11.18 -3.76
C GLY A 76 34.03 -9.87 -3.63
N ARG A 77 33.54 -8.92 -2.82
CA ARG A 77 34.13 -7.59 -2.63
C ARG A 77 34.36 -7.25 -1.16
#